data_AF-A0A8I2YCT1-F1
#
_entry.id   AF-A0A8I2YCT1-F1
#
_cell.length_a   1.000
_cell.length_b   1.000
_cell.length_c   1.000
_cell.angle_alpha   90.00
_cell.angle_beta   90.00
_cell.angle_gamma   90.00
#
_symmetry.space_group_name_H-M   'P 1'
#
loop_
_entity.id
_entity.type
_entity.pdbx_description
1 polymer ?
#
loop_
_entity_poly.entity_id
_entity_poly.type
_entity_poly.pdbx_seq_one_letter_code
_entity_poly.pdbx_strand_id
1 'polypeptide(L)'
;MLETDGVNLKTVMTIDGVDFTRTYSNSCVEVFNVLAIEAARAAIMRELRGVIEFDSSYVSYRHPALLCDLMTHRGTLMAITQHVEILMEAAAVGEKDDCHGIVENVMFGQLAPMGIGAFDVALDIDMLKDAIVDHPSRSKTCSQPTRTAV
;
A
#
# COMPACT_ATOMS: atom_id res chain seq x y z
N MET A 1 -33.70 6.90 14.78
CA MET A 1 -32.35 7.38 14.44
C MET A 1 -32.46 8.89 14.28
N LEU A 2 -31.64 9.65 14.98
CA LEU A 2 -31.60 11.11 14.83
C LEU A 2 -30.46 11.44 13.87
N GLU A 3 -30.75 12.23 12.85
CA GLU A 3 -29.77 12.77 11.93
C GLU A 3 -29.60 14.26 12.23
N THR A 4 -28.36 14.74 12.18
CA THR A 4 -28.01 16.12 12.51
C THR A 4 -27.24 16.73 11.35
N ASP A 5 -27.63 17.94 10.96
CA ASP A 5 -26.83 18.77 10.04
C ASP A 5 -25.86 19.63 10.86
N GLY A 6 -24.61 19.16 10.95
CA GLY A 6 -23.54 19.86 11.66
C GLY A 6 -22.51 18.90 12.26
N VAL A 7 -21.37 19.44 12.69
CA VAL A 7 -20.25 18.69 13.30
C VAL A 7 -20.00 19.22 14.71
N ASN A 8 -20.48 18.50 15.73
CA ASN A 8 -20.12 18.76 17.13
C ASN A 8 -20.27 17.51 18.02
N LEU A 9 -19.58 16.44 17.65
CA LEU A 9 -19.57 15.13 18.30
C LEU A 9 -19.21 15.24 19.79
N LYS A 10 -18.26 16.12 20.14
CA LYS A 10 -17.80 16.29 21.53
C LYS A 10 -18.92 16.69 22.48
N THR A 11 -19.75 17.67 22.09
CA THR A 11 -20.88 18.09 22.95
C THR A 11 -22.01 17.08 22.90
N VAL A 12 -22.29 16.49 21.73
CA VAL A 12 -23.39 15.53 21.56
C VAL A 12 -23.21 14.31 22.46
N MET A 13 -21.98 13.82 22.63
CA MET A 13 -21.69 12.70 23.54
C MET A 13 -21.92 13.02 25.03
N THR A 14 -22.05 14.30 25.40
CA THR A 14 -22.28 14.73 26.80
C THR A 14 -23.75 15.03 27.13
N ILE A 15 -24.64 14.96 26.14
CA ILE A 15 -26.06 15.23 26.33
C ILE A 15 -26.71 14.04 27.04
N ASP A 16 -27.48 14.34 28.10
CA ASP A 16 -28.24 13.31 28.82
C ASP A 16 -29.32 12.70 27.92
N GLY A 17 -29.38 11.36 27.88
CA GLY A 17 -30.24 10.60 26.97
C GLY A 17 -29.65 10.25 25.60
N VAL A 18 -28.41 10.68 25.29
CA VAL A 18 -27.68 10.26 24.07
C VAL A 18 -26.77 9.06 24.37
N ASP A 19 -26.84 8.02 23.55
CA ASP A 19 -25.97 6.84 23.66
C ASP A 19 -24.60 7.10 22.99
N PHE A 20 -23.59 7.40 23.81
CA PHE A 20 -22.22 7.67 23.35
C PHE A 20 -21.56 6.48 22.64
N THR A 21 -22.00 5.23 22.88
CA THR A 21 -21.38 4.03 22.28
C THR A 21 -21.78 3.80 20.83
N ARG A 22 -22.95 4.33 20.44
CA ARG A 22 -23.51 4.18 19.08
C ARG A 22 -23.54 5.49 18.30
N THR A 23 -23.19 6.60 18.94
CA THR A 23 -23.11 7.91 18.28
C THR A 23 -21.95 7.93 17.30
N TYR A 24 -22.19 8.48 16.12
CA TYR A 24 -21.25 8.48 15.01
C TYR A 24 -21.28 9.83 14.27
N SER A 25 -20.15 10.25 13.68
CA SER A 25 -20.03 11.43 12.82
C SER A 25 -19.37 11.07 11.49
N ASN A 26 -19.89 11.63 10.39
CA ASN A 26 -19.32 11.49 9.03
C ASN A 26 -18.01 12.26 8.83
N SER A 27 -17.64 13.14 9.76
CA SER A 27 -16.40 13.89 9.68
C SER A 27 -15.25 13.11 10.34
N CYS A 28 -14.36 12.54 9.54
CA CYS A 28 -13.18 11.80 10.02
C CYS A 28 -12.23 12.69 10.85
N VAL A 29 -12.14 13.98 10.51
CA VAL A 29 -11.31 14.96 11.24
C VAL A 29 -11.85 15.22 12.64
N GLU A 30 -13.17 15.29 12.77
CA GLU A 30 -13.81 15.43 14.07
C GLU A 30 -13.64 14.18 14.93
N VAL A 31 -13.86 12.99 14.34
CA VAL A 31 -13.64 11.72 15.02
C VAL A 31 -12.20 11.61 15.52
N PHE A 32 -11.22 12.04 14.72
CA PHE A 32 -9.82 12.09 15.14
C PHE A 32 -9.61 12.99 16.36
N ASN A 33 -10.20 14.19 16.37
CA ASN A 33 -10.03 15.15 17.47
C ASN A 33 -10.71 14.71 18.78
N VAL A 34 -11.80 13.93 18.71
CA VAL A 34 -12.58 13.52 19.89
C VAL A 34 -12.19 12.13 20.38
N LEU A 35 -12.01 11.16 19.47
CA LEU A 35 -11.84 9.73 19.77
C LEU A 35 -10.45 9.18 19.39
N ALA A 36 -9.55 10.00 18.86
CA ALA A 36 -8.19 9.67 18.44
C ALA A 36 -8.07 8.82 17.15
N ILE A 37 -6.83 8.43 16.83
CA ILE A 37 -6.43 7.92 15.51
C ILE A 37 -7.06 6.57 15.14
N GLU A 38 -7.25 5.65 16.09
CA GLU A 38 -7.84 4.34 15.79
C GLU A 38 -9.35 4.44 15.49
N ALA A 39 -10.06 5.34 16.18
CA ALA A 39 -11.44 5.65 15.85
C ALA A 39 -11.55 6.31 14.47
N ALA A 40 -10.61 7.18 14.12
CA ALA A 40 -10.55 7.79 12.79
C ALA A 40 -10.28 6.74 11.70
N ARG A 41 -9.37 5.79 11.93
CA ARG A 41 -9.11 4.66 11.04
C ARG A 41 -10.37 3.82 10.78
N ALA A 42 -11.10 3.49 11.85
CA ALA A 42 -12.37 2.76 11.73
C ALA A 42 -13.45 3.57 11.00
N ALA A 43 -13.52 4.89 11.23
CA ALA A 43 -14.44 5.77 10.53
C ALA A 43 -14.14 5.83 9.03
N ILE A 44 -12.87 6.02 8.63
CA ILE A 44 -12.45 6.05 7.22
C ILE A 44 -12.78 4.72 6.53
N MET A 45 -12.46 3.60 7.16
CA MET A 45 -12.75 2.27 6.63
C MET A 45 -14.25 2.10 6.33
N ARG A 46 -15.09 2.58 7.24
CA ARG A 46 -16.55 2.43 7.15
C ARG A 46 -17.14 3.34 6.07
N GLU A 47 -16.66 4.57 5.95
CA GLU A 47 -17.08 5.50 4.90
C GLU A 47 -16.65 5.02 3.52
N LEU A 48 -15.39 4.58 3.38
CA LEU A 48 -14.89 4.04 2.12
C LEU A 48 -15.67 2.80 1.69
N ARG A 49 -15.95 1.90 2.64
CA ARG A 49 -16.78 0.72 2.38
C ARG A 49 -18.20 1.10 1.98
N GLY A 50 -18.80 2.11 2.61
CA GLY A 50 -20.12 2.62 2.25
C GLY A 50 -20.21 3.11 0.80
N VAL A 51 -19.17 3.80 0.31
CA VAL A 51 -19.09 4.25 -1.09
C VAL A 51 -18.87 3.08 -2.06
N ILE A 52 -18.00 2.13 -1.73
CA ILE A 52 -17.69 0.97 -2.60
C ILE A 52 -18.90 0.04 -2.76
N GLU A 53 -19.62 -0.21 -1.66
CA GLU A 53 -20.83 -1.05 -1.66
C GLU A 53 -21.99 -0.38 -2.40
N PHE A 54 -22.08 0.95 -2.36
CA PHE A 54 -23.08 1.71 -3.11
C PHE A 54 -22.97 1.49 -4.63
N ASP A 55 -21.75 1.45 -5.17
CA ASP A 55 -21.49 1.21 -6.59
C ASP A 55 -21.57 -0.27 -7.01
N SER A 56 -22.05 -1.17 -6.13
CA SER A 56 -22.14 -2.63 -6.36
C SER A 56 -20.81 -3.30 -6.73
N SER A 57 -19.69 -2.67 -6.35
CA SER A 57 -18.35 -3.19 -6.60
C SER A 57 -17.86 -4.03 -5.42
N TYR A 58 -17.31 -5.21 -5.71
CA TYR A 58 -16.80 -6.12 -4.67
C TYR A 58 -15.29 -5.97 -4.55
N VAL A 59 -14.82 -5.35 -3.47
CA VAL A 59 -13.40 -5.24 -3.13
C VAL A 59 -13.14 -6.00 -1.84
N SER A 60 -12.12 -6.87 -1.85
CA SER A 60 -11.70 -7.58 -0.63
C SER A 60 -11.26 -6.59 0.45
N TYR A 61 -11.59 -6.86 1.72
CA TYR A 61 -11.26 -6.01 2.88
C TYR A 61 -9.77 -5.62 2.97
N ARG A 62 -8.87 -6.47 2.46
CA ARG A 62 -7.41 -6.23 2.52
C ARG A 62 -6.98 -4.97 1.77
N HIS A 63 -7.65 -4.63 0.65
CA HIS A 63 -7.28 -3.45 -0.15
C HIS A 63 -7.60 -2.12 0.56
N PRO A 64 -8.85 -1.85 0.99
CA PRO A 64 -9.18 -0.65 1.75
C PRO A 64 -8.51 -0.64 3.13
N ALA A 65 -8.24 -1.80 3.75
CA ALA A 65 -7.46 -1.88 4.99
C ALA A 65 -6.06 -1.28 4.84
N LEU A 66 -5.31 -1.72 3.82
CA LEU A 66 -3.98 -1.19 3.56
C LEU A 66 -4.00 0.32 3.31
N LEU A 67 -5.02 0.82 2.58
CA LEU A 67 -5.18 2.25 2.34
C LEU A 67 -5.43 3.02 3.64
N CYS A 68 -6.36 2.55 4.48
CA CYS A 68 -6.67 3.18 5.76
C CYS A 68 -5.46 3.17 6.71
N ASP A 69 -4.71 2.07 6.74
CA ASP A 69 -3.47 1.96 7.51
C ASP A 69 -2.43 2.96 7.00
N LEU A 70 -2.25 3.08 5.68
CA LEU A 70 -1.34 4.06 5.08
C LEU A 70 -1.71 5.51 5.42
N MET A 71 -3.00 5.83 5.46
CA MET A 71 -3.49 7.17 5.85
C MET A 71 -3.31 7.49 7.34
N THR A 72 -3.19 6.48 8.22
CA THR A 72 -3.23 6.65 9.69
C THR A 72 -1.96 6.23 10.43
N HIS A 73 -0.99 5.58 9.77
CA HIS A 73 0.20 5.03 10.42
C HIS A 73 1.13 6.05 11.10
N ARG A 74 1.14 7.32 10.66
CA ARG A 74 2.03 8.37 11.22
C ARG A 74 1.49 9.03 12.48
N GLY A 75 0.31 8.62 12.96
CA GLY A 75 -0.35 9.26 14.11
C GLY A 75 -1.10 10.56 13.77
N THR A 76 -1.09 10.96 12.50
CA THR A 76 -1.90 12.05 11.95
C THR A 76 -2.68 11.55 10.75
N LEU A 77 -3.79 12.22 10.42
CA LEU A 77 -4.56 11.93 9.21
C LEU A 77 -3.85 12.50 7.99
N MET A 78 -3.27 11.63 7.16
CA MET A 78 -2.64 12.04 5.91
C MET A 78 -3.65 11.99 4.75
N ALA A 79 -3.81 13.11 4.08
CA ALA A 79 -4.56 13.18 2.82
C ALA A 79 -3.68 12.68 1.66
N ILE A 80 -4.28 11.97 0.71
CA ILE A 80 -3.62 11.55 -0.52
C ILE A 80 -3.93 12.60 -1.59
N THR A 81 -3.00 13.51 -1.81
CA THR A 81 -3.11 14.60 -2.79
C THR A 81 -1.90 14.62 -3.70
N GLN A 82 -2.11 14.99 -4.97
CA GLN A 82 -1.02 15.19 -5.93
C GLN A 82 -0.51 16.62 -5.83
N HIS A 83 0.81 16.79 -5.69
CA HIS A 83 1.47 18.10 -5.67
C HIS A 83 2.46 18.19 -6.84
N VAL A 84 2.42 19.28 -7.61
CA VAL A 84 3.23 19.46 -8.83
C VAL A 84 4.56 20.19 -8.54
N GLU A 85 4.62 20.95 -7.46
CA GLU A 85 5.74 21.88 -7.17
C GLU A 85 6.98 21.20 -6.55
N ILE A 86 6.92 19.90 -6.30
CA ILE A 86 7.94 19.11 -5.58
C ILE A 86 9.33 19.28 -6.20
N LEU A 87 9.43 19.27 -7.54
CA LEU A 87 10.74 19.36 -8.22
C LEU A 87 11.40 20.73 -8.08
N MET A 88 10.61 21.81 -8.02
CA MET A 88 11.14 23.17 -7.89
C MET A 88 11.67 23.39 -6.47
N GLU A 89 10.94 22.89 -5.48
CA GLU A 89 11.33 22.97 -4.07
C GLU A 89 12.57 22.11 -3.78
N ALA A 90 12.58 20.86 -4.25
CA ALA A 90 13.73 19.95 -4.10
C ALA A 90 15.01 20.53 -4.73
N ALA A 91 14.90 21.16 -5.91
CA ALA A 91 16.02 21.83 -6.57
C ALA A 91 16.54 23.04 -5.79
N ALA A 92 15.65 23.81 -5.15
CA ALA A 92 16.03 24.97 -4.34
C ALA A 92 16.75 24.57 -3.05
N VAL A 93 16.36 23.45 -2.44
CA VAL A 93 16.95 22.93 -1.19
C VAL A 93 18.18 22.05 -1.45
N GLY A 94 18.35 21.56 -2.68
CA GLY A 94 19.42 20.60 -3.02
C GLY A 94 19.18 19.24 -2.37
N GLU A 95 17.91 18.81 -2.34
CA GLU A 95 17.52 17.52 -1.76
C GLU A 95 18.19 16.38 -2.53
N LYS A 96 18.72 15.40 -1.79
CA LYS A 96 19.37 14.22 -2.36
C LYS A 96 18.44 13.03 -2.22
N ASP A 97 18.10 12.40 -3.35
CA ASP A 97 17.30 11.16 -3.39
C ASP A 97 18.21 9.92 -3.31
N ASP A 98 17.78 8.90 -2.56
CA ASP A 98 18.59 7.72 -2.22
C ASP A 98 18.33 6.49 -3.11
N CYS A 99 17.44 6.54 -4.13
CA CYS A 99 17.31 5.47 -5.14
C CYS A 99 16.87 4.10 -4.56
N HIS A 100 16.02 4.12 -3.53
CA HIS A 100 15.45 2.92 -2.90
C HIS A 100 14.00 2.62 -3.31
N GLY A 101 13.28 3.61 -3.79
CA GLY A 101 11.93 3.52 -4.34
C GLY A 101 11.89 2.82 -5.69
N ILE A 102 10.72 2.24 -5.98
CA ILE A 102 10.47 1.54 -7.24
C ILE A 102 10.50 2.52 -8.41
N VAL A 103 9.89 3.69 -8.25
CA VAL A 103 9.70 4.66 -9.35
C VAL A 103 11.04 5.23 -9.82
N GLU A 104 11.90 5.62 -8.89
CA GLU A 104 13.23 6.16 -9.21
C GLU A 104 14.11 5.13 -9.92
N ASN A 105 14.14 3.87 -9.46
CA ASN A 105 14.93 2.83 -10.11
C ASN A 105 14.40 2.49 -11.51
N VAL A 106 13.09 2.57 -11.73
CA VAL A 106 12.49 2.47 -13.08
C VAL A 106 12.93 3.64 -13.97
N MET A 107 12.96 4.87 -13.47
CA MET A 107 13.40 6.05 -14.23
C MET A 107 14.88 5.94 -14.66
N PHE A 108 15.73 5.38 -13.79
CA PHE A 108 17.16 5.18 -14.09
C PHE A 108 17.47 3.87 -14.84
N GLY A 109 16.46 3.05 -15.14
CA GLY A 109 16.64 1.75 -15.81
C GLY A 109 17.37 0.71 -14.96
N GLN A 110 17.35 0.87 -13.63
CA GLN A 110 17.92 -0.06 -12.66
C GLN A 110 16.89 -1.12 -12.26
N LEU A 111 17.35 -2.24 -11.70
CA LEU A 111 16.44 -3.27 -11.17
C LEU A 111 15.73 -2.70 -9.93
N ALA A 112 14.40 -2.54 -10.01
CA ALA A 112 13.62 -2.07 -8.88
C ALA A 112 13.58 -3.12 -7.75
N PRO A 113 13.67 -2.71 -6.47
CA PRO A 113 13.69 -3.61 -5.32
C PRO A 113 12.28 -4.11 -4.98
N MET A 114 11.66 -4.83 -5.92
CA MET A 114 10.35 -5.45 -5.75
C MET A 114 10.34 -6.87 -6.31
N GLY A 115 9.66 -7.78 -5.61
CA GLY A 115 9.55 -9.17 -6.03
C GLY A 115 10.91 -9.86 -6.16
N ILE A 116 11.29 -10.25 -7.38
CA ILE A 116 12.55 -10.95 -7.67
C ILE A 116 13.76 -10.03 -7.41
N GLY A 117 13.62 -8.72 -7.62
CA GLY A 117 14.68 -7.75 -7.33
C GLY A 117 14.84 -7.41 -5.85
N ALA A 118 14.05 -8.01 -4.94
CA ALA A 118 14.14 -7.73 -3.51
C ALA A 118 15.28 -8.47 -2.80
N PHE A 119 15.92 -9.44 -3.47
CA PHE A 119 17.05 -10.17 -2.95
C PHE A 119 18.15 -10.26 -4.02
N ASP A 120 19.39 -10.30 -3.58
CA ASP A 120 20.53 -10.51 -4.45
C ASP A 120 20.94 -11.99 -4.44
N VAL A 121 21.52 -12.44 -5.54
CA VAL A 121 21.97 -13.83 -5.71
C VAL A 121 23.49 -13.84 -5.74
N ALA A 122 24.09 -14.29 -4.65
CA ALA A 122 25.52 -14.56 -4.59
C ALA A 122 25.79 -16.04 -4.89
N LEU A 123 26.89 -16.30 -5.61
CA LEU A 123 27.38 -17.65 -5.84
C LEU A 123 28.25 -18.09 -4.65
N ASP A 124 27.90 -19.24 -4.06
CA ASP A 124 28.72 -19.87 -3.03
C ASP A 124 29.84 -20.71 -3.67
N ILE A 125 31.09 -20.28 -3.47
CA ILE A 125 32.28 -20.88 -4.07
C ILE A 125 32.64 -22.20 -3.37
N ASP A 126 32.26 -22.39 -2.10
CA ASP A 126 32.59 -23.59 -1.36
C ASP A 126 31.69 -24.76 -1.77
N MET A 127 30.38 -24.52 -1.92
CA MET A 127 29.48 -25.49 -2.54
C MET A 127 29.83 -25.79 -4.01
N LEU A 128 30.45 -24.84 -4.72
CA LEU A 128 30.85 -25.02 -6.13
C LEU A 128 32.02 -26.00 -6.30
N LYS A 129 32.89 -26.17 -5.30
CA LYS A 129 34.02 -27.12 -5.37
C LYS A 129 33.58 -28.58 -5.36
N ASP A 130 32.48 -28.86 -4.66
CA ASP A 130 31.88 -30.18 -4.55
C ASP A 130 30.86 -30.47 -5.67
N ALA A 131 30.59 -29.47 -6.52
CA ALA A 131 29.70 -29.62 -7.66
C ALA A 131 30.34 -30.55 -8.70
N ILE A 132 29.73 -31.72 -8.90
CA ILE A 132 30.10 -32.64 -9.97
C ILE A 132 29.80 -31.94 -11.30
N VAL A 133 30.86 -31.58 -12.03
CA VAL A 133 30.73 -31.08 -13.40
C VAL A 133 30.40 -32.26 -14.30
N ASP A 134 29.12 -32.52 -14.51
CA ASP A 134 28.69 -33.38 -15.60
C ASP A 134 29.06 -32.68 -16.92
N HIS A 135 30.22 -33.03 -17.46
CA HIS A 135 30.54 -32.71 -18.84
C HIS A 135 29.49 -33.43 -19.72
N PRO A 136 28.65 -32.71 -20.48
CA PRO A 136 27.86 -33.38 -21.49
C PRO A 136 28.84 -33.95 -22.51
N SER A 137 29.11 -35.26 -22.40
CA SER A 137 29.79 -36.03 -23.43
C SER A 137 29.06 -35.74 -24.73
N ARG A 138 29.76 -35.10 -25.65
CA ARG A 138 29.30 -34.71 -26.99
C ARG A 138 29.03 -35.97 -27.82
N SER A 139 27.98 -36.73 -27.49
CA SER A 139 27.56 -37.92 -28.24
C SER A 139 26.19 -38.42 -27.79
N LYS A 140 25.11 -37.75 -28.19
CA LYS A 140 23.88 -38.43 -28.67
C LYS A 140 23.22 -37.54 -29.72
N THR A 141 23.35 -37.99 -30.97
CA THR A 141 22.55 -37.57 -32.11
C THR A 141 21.06 -37.59 -31.74
N CYS A 142 20.45 -36.42 -31.59
CA CYS A 142 19.00 -36.30 -31.52
C CYS A 142 18.46 -36.53 -32.94
N SER A 143 18.10 -37.78 -33.24
CA SER A 143 17.21 -38.10 -34.34
C SER A 143 15.88 -37.38 -34.09
N GLN A 144 15.58 -36.37 -34.91
CA GLN A 144 14.25 -35.77 -34.97
C GLN A 144 13.21 -36.88 -35.21
N PRO A 145 12.04 -36.74 -34.57
CA PRO A 145 10.84 -36.72 -35.39
C PRO A 145 10.06 -35.46 -35.09
N THR A 146 9.89 -34.67 -36.16
CA THR A 146 8.91 -33.61 -36.32
C THR A 146 7.54 -34.07 -35.81
N ARG A 147 7.02 -33.43 -34.77
CA ARG A 147 5.59 -33.41 -34.48
C ARG A 147 5.07 -31.99 -34.64
N THR A 148 4.34 -31.84 -35.74
CA THR A 148 3.50 -30.74 -36.17
C THR A 148 2.75 -30.10 -35.01
N ALA A 149 2.90 -28.77 -34.89
CA ALA A 149 2.00 -27.93 -34.12
C ALA A 149 0.61 -27.94 -34.76
N VAL A 150 -0.41 -28.25 -33.95
CA VAL A 150 -1.77 -27.72 -34.10
C VAL A 150 -1.99 -26.81 -32.91
#